data_AF-A0AAD2CSA6-F1
#
_entry.id   AF-A0AAD2CSA6-F1
#
_cell.length_a   1.000
_cell.length_b   1.000
_cell.length_c   1.000
_cell.angle_alpha   90.00
_cell.angle_beta   90.00
_cell.angle_gamma   90.00
#
_symmetry.space_group_name_H-M   'P 1'
#
loop_
_entity.id
_entity.type
_entity.pdbx_description
1 polymer ?
#
loop_
_entity_poly.entity_id
_entity_poly.type
_entity_poly.pdbx_seq_one_letter_code
_entity_poly.pdbx_strand_id
1 'polypeptide(L)'
;IRRKAEARCRRVTNGAVPWSPQIQNFWDRQSLWKLLLKGRKQCRVSSRKIRRLMKKTKLPNAWKKTTVELEKALRNDRKEYLHAKKNHAVTWRKKFLTIQVKRSKKKQWTLRKARDRFLRLRRMKQREEARRRRRAQSKGSTSGLQAIQVEEKLPNGKVDLRTLTDRRQVEQGCMQENRARYNQTQSPYTTPPMDEPLRTQRGTLTPFWRAAFQCRMGLILTLSHS
;
A
#
# COMPACT_ATOMS: atom_id res chain seq x y z
N ILE A 1 -19.67 2.99 -19.62
CA ILE A 1 -20.48 2.68 -18.41
C ILE A 1 -20.08 3.56 -17.21
N ARG A 2 -18.84 3.50 -16.68
CA ARG A 2 -18.43 4.28 -15.49
C ARG A 2 -18.61 5.81 -15.56
N ARG A 3 -18.26 6.47 -16.67
CA ARG A 3 -18.47 7.94 -16.84
C ARG A 3 -19.95 8.36 -16.86
N LYS A 4 -20.82 7.54 -17.47
CA LYS A 4 -22.28 7.79 -17.48
C LYS A 4 -22.88 7.59 -16.09
N ALA A 5 -22.37 6.63 -15.31
CA ALA A 5 -22.76 6.43 -13.91
C ALA A 5 -22.31 7.59 -13.01
N GLU A 6 -21.07 8.08 -13.17
CA GLU A 6 -20.53 9.22 -12.42
C GLU A 6 -21.35 10.50 -12.65
N ALA A 7 -21.79 10.76 -13.89
CA ALA A 7 -22.61 11.92 -14.22
C ALA A 7 -24.03 11.87 -13.61
N ARG A 8 -24.55 10.67 -13.35
CA ARG A 8 -25.88 10.44 -12.74
C ARG A 8 -25.85 10.35 -11.22
N CYS A 9 -24.67 10.22 -10.61
CA CYS A 9 -24.53 10.26 -9.16
C CYS A 9 -24.71 11.70 -8.65
N ARG A 10 -25.67 11.91 -7.74
CA ARG A 10 -25.89 13.21 -7.08
C ARG A 10 -24.63 13.56 -6.26
N ARG A 11 -23.95 14.66 -6.60
CA ARG A 11 -22.84 15.18 -5.79
C ARG A 11 -23.42 15.78 -4.50
N VAL A 12 -23.42 14.99 -3.44
CA VAL A 12 -23.83 15.45 -2.11
C VAL A 12 -22.75 16.39 -1.54
N THR A 13 -23.07 17.68 -1.44
CA THR A 13 -22.20 18.70 -0.85
C THR A 13 -22.79 19.18 0.47
N ASN A 14 -22.94 18.28 1.44
CA ASN A 14 -23.51 18.59 2.77
C ASN A 14 -22.65 19.64 3.50
N GLY A 15 -22.98 20.93 3.34
CA GLY A 15 -22.33 22.05 4.05
C GLY A 15 -20.82 22.18 3.83
N ALA A 16 -20.28 21.55 2.78
CA ALA A 16 -18.84 21.46 2.55
C ALA A 16 -18.25 22.84 2.24
N VAL A 17 -17.42 23.35 3.14
CA VAL A 17 -16.70 24.62 2.94
C VAL A 17 -15.52 24.36 2.02
N PRO A 18 -15.38 25.10 0.90
CA PRO A 18 -14.28 24.88 -0.03
C PRO A 18 -12.95 25.18 0.65
N TRP A 19 -12.01 24.23 0.56
CA TRP A 19 -10.71 24.37 1.20
C TRP A 19 -9.87 25.49 0.55
N SER A 20 -9.37 26.40 1.37
CA SER A 20 -8.34 27.37 1.00
C SER A 20 -7.32 27.52 2.14
N PRO A 21 -6.09 28.00 1.87
CA PRO A 21 -5.11 28.27 2.93
C PRO A 21 -5.62 29.21 4.02
N GLN A 22 -6.46 30.19 3.65
CA GLN A 22 -7.08 31.14 4.58
C GLN A 22 -8.06 30.44 5.52
N ILE A 23 -8.94 29.59 4.97
CA ILE A 23 -9.89 28.79 5.77
C ILE A 23 -9.14 27.81 6.69
N GLN A 24 -8.07 27.20 6.18
CA GLN A 24 -7.23 26.31 6.97
C GLN A 24 -6.61 27.03 8.19
N ASN A 25 -6.19 28.29 8.03
CA ASN A 25 -5.64 29.08 9.13
C ASN A 25 -6.67 29.28 10.26
N PHE A 26 -7.94 29.52 9.93
CA PHE A 26 -9.02 29.58 10.94
C PHE A 26 -9.16 28.25 11.70
N TRP A 27 -9.16 27.12 11.00
CA TRP A 27 -9.23 25.81 11.64
C TRP A 27 -8.02 25.52 12.54
N ASP A 28 -6.83 25.92 12.10
CA ASP A 28 -5.61 25.77 12.90
C ASP A 28 -5.66 26.63 14.17
N ARG A 29 -6.12 27.89 14.08
CA ARG A 29 -6.30 28.79 15.23
C ARG A 29 -7.36 28.26 16.21
N GLN A 30 -8.53 27.88 15.72
CA GLN A 30 -9.57 27.29 16.58
C GLN A 30 -9.10 26.00 17.23
N SER A 31 -8.31 25.18 16.54
CA SER A 31 -7.71 23.97 17.10
C SER A 31 -6.68 24.28 18.19
N LEU A 32 -5.89 25.34 18.01
CA LEU A 32 -4.94 25.83 19.01
C LEU A 32 -5.66 26.24 20.30
N TRP A 33 -6.70 27.06 20.19
CA TRP A 33 -7.47 27.51 21.36
C TRP A 33 -8.15 26.36 22.10
N LYS A 34 -8.77 25.43 21.36
CA LYS A 34 -9.38 24.23 21.95
C LYS A 34 -8.36 23.35 22.69
N LEU A 35 -7.16 23.19 22.15
CA LEU A 35 -6.11 22.40 22.81
C LEU A 35 -5.59 23.08 24.08
N LEU A 36 -5.42 24.40 24.06
CA LEU A 36 -5.01 25.15 25.25
C LEU A 36 -6.09 25.07 26.34
N LEU A 37 -7.36 25.28 26.01
CA LEU A 37 -8.47 25.11 26.96
C LEU A 37 -8.54 23.68 27.50
N LYS A 38 -8.35 22.67 26.66
CA LYS A 38 -8.27 21.26 27.09
C LYS A 38 -7.13 21.04 28.09
N GLY A 39 -5.96 21.63 27.84
CA GLY A 39 -4.83 21.57 28.77
C GLY A 39 -5.11 22.27 30.11
N ARG A 40 -5.84 23.39 30.11
CA ARG A 40 -6.27 24.08 31.34
C ARG A 40 -7.26 23.26 32.17
N LYS A 41 -8.08 22.43 31.51
CA LYS A 41 -8.99 21.45 32.15
C LYS A 41 -8.25 20.16 32.59
N GLN A 42 -6.93 20.23 32.81
CA GLN A 42 -6.09 19.10 33.23
C GLN A 42 -6.13 17.85 32.33
N CYS A 43 -6.62 17.97 31.10
CA CYS A 43 -6.63 16.85 30.16
C CYS A 43 -5.28 16.72 29.45
N ARG A 44 -4.84 15.47 29.21
CA ARG A 44 -3.60 15.20 28.47
C ARG A 44 -3.64 15.82 27.06
N VAL A 45 -2.67 16.69 26.78
CA VAL A 45 -2.50 17.36 25.48
C VAL A 45 -1.05 17.26 25.00
N SER A 46 -0.86 17.11 23.69
CA SER A 46 0.48 17.03 23.11
C SER A 46 1.11 18.42 23.00
N SER A 47 2.14 18.68 23.81
CA SER A 47 2.94 19.92 23.75
C SER A 47 3.55 20.16 22.37
N ARG A 48 3.99 19.09 21.68
CA ARG A 48 4.51 19.15 20.30
C ARG A 48 3.45 19.65 19.31
N LYS A 49 2.19 19.19 19.45
CA LYS A 49 1.09 19.64 18.59
C LYS A 49 0.79 21.12 18.80
N ILE A 50 0.78 21.57 20.05
CA ILE A 50 0.51 22.98 20.38
C ILE A 50 1.63 23.88 19.84
N ARG A 51 2.91 23.55 20.09
CA ARG A 51 4.06 24.29 19.52
C ARG A 51 4.00 24.38 17.99
N ARG A 52 3.66 23.28 17.31
CA ARG A 52 3.49 23.25 15.85
C ARG A 52 2.36 24.17 15.39
N LEU A 53 1.23 24.16 16.09
CA LEU A 53 0.10 25.04 15.77
C LEU A 53 0.45 26.50 15.99
N MET A 54 1.11 26.86 17.09
CA MET A 54 1.56 28.22 17.36
C MET A 54 2.47 28.77 16.25
N LYS A 55 3.42 27.95 15.76
CA LYS A 55 4.28 28.32 14.62
C LYS A 55 3.46 28.50 13.34
N LYS A 56 2.48 27.63 13.10
CA LYS A 56 1.64 27.66 11.89
C LYS A 56 0.69 28.87 11.87
N THR A 57 0.11 29.23 13.01
CA THR A 57 -0.82 30.35 13.15
C THR A 57 -0.12 31.67 13.47
N LYS A 58 1.20 31.66 13.66
CA LYS A 58 2.03 32.81 14.05
C LYS A 58 1.59 33.47 15.37
N LEU A 59 1.21 32.64 16.35
CA LEU A 59 0.75 33.08 17.68
C LEU A 59 1.69 32.56 18.77
N PRO A 60 2.89 33.14 18.93
CA PRO A 60 3.89 32.67 19.90
C PRO A 60 3.45 32.90 21.35
N ASN A 61 2.62 33.90 21.60
CA ASN A 61 2.16 34.26 22.95
C ASN A 61 0.86 33.56 23.36
N ALA A 62 0.37 32.59 22.57
CA ALA A 62 -0.86 31.86 22.84
C ALA A 62 -0.86 31.15 24.21
N TRP A 63 0.31 30.74 24.70
CA TRP A 63 0.46 30.00 25.96
C TRP A 63 0.27 30.88 27.21
N LYS A 64 0.56 32.17 27.09
CA LYS A 64 0.50 33.13 28.20
C LYS A 64 -0.93 33.58 28.52
N LYS A 65 -1.88 33.30 27.64
CA LYS A 65 -3.28 33.71 27.80
C LYS A 65 -3.97 32.99 28.94
N THR A 66 -4.79 33.74 29.67
CA THR A 66 -5.71 33.23 30.70
C THR A 66 -6.85 32.42 30.07
N THR A 67 -7.54 31.63 30.87
CA THR A 67 -8.70 30.82 30.41
C THR A 67 -9.79 31.70 29.79
N VAL A 68 -10.13 32.82 30.43
CA VAL A 68 -11.14 33.78 29.95
C VAL A 68 -10.73 34.38 28.60
N GLU A 69 -9.46 34.75 28.44
CA GLU A 69 -8.95 35.24 27.17
C GLU A 69 -8.99 34.20 26.05
N LEU A 70 -8.68 32.94 26.36
CA LEU A 70 -8.73 31.85 25.39
C LEU A 70 -10.14 31.59 24.90
N GLU A 71 -11.14 31.66 25.78
CA GLU A 71 -12.55 31.52 25.41
C GLU A 71 -13.04 32.72 24.58
N LYS A 72 -12.64 33.94 24.94
CA LYS A 72 -12.92 35.15 24.13
C LYS A 72 -12.29 35.04 22.74
N ALA A 73 -11.02 34.62 22.66
CA ALA A 73 -10.33 34.40 21.39
C ALA A 73 -11.02 33.32 20.54
N LEU A 74 -11.42 32.20 21.14
CA LEU A 74 -12.16 31.15 20.42
C LEU A 74 -13.50 31.63 19.90
N ARG A 75 -14.24 32.44 20.66
CA ARG A 75 -15.50 33.05 20.22
C ARG A 75 -15.28 34.02 19.06
N ASN A 76 -14.27 34.87 19.14
CA ASN A 76 -13.92 35.81 18.07
C ASN A 76 -13.53 35.07 16.78
N ASP A 77 -12.65 34.06 16.86
CA ASP A 77 -12.23 33.25 15.72
C ASP A 77 -13.39 32.49 15.07
N ARG A 78 -14.39 32.08 15.86
CA ARG A 78 -15.61 31.47 15.33
C ARG A 78 -16.46 32.48 14.57
N LYS A 79 -16.64 33.70 15.09
CA LYS A 79 -17.37 34.78 14.41
C LYS A 79 -16.68 35.15 13.10
N GLU A 80 -15.37 35.37 13.13
CA GLU A 80 -14.55 35.67 11.95
C GLU A 80 -14.63 34.53 10.92
N TYR A 81 -14.55 33.28 11.36
CA TYR A 81 -14.70 32.12 10.48
C TYR A 81 -16.07 32.06 9.82
N LEU A 82 -17.16 32.30 10.56
CA LEU A 82 -18.52 32.27 10.00
C LEU A 82 -18.71 33.39 8.95
N HIS A 83 -18.21 34.58 9.23
CA HIS A 83 -18.19 35.70 8.28
C HIS A 83 -17.40 35.31 7.02
N ALA A 84 -16.18 34.80 7.18
CA ALA A 84 -15.33 34.38 6.08
C ALA A 84 -15.92 33.20 5.27
N LYS A 85 -16.58 32.25 5.95
CA LYS A 85 -17.29 31.13 5.35
C LYS A 85 -18.40 31.62 4.42
N LYS A 86 -19.18 32.61 4.86
CA LYS A 86 -20.30 33.17 4.09
C LYS A 86 -19.82 34.02 2.92
N ASN A 87 -18.83 34.88 3.15
CA ASN A 87 -18.50 35.96 2.19
C ASN A 87 -17.28 35.67 1.30
N HIS A 88 -16.32 34.87 1.76
CA HIS A 88 -15.00 34.79 1.12
C HIS A 88 -14.53 33.38 0.74
N ALA A 89 -15.14 32.32 1.28
CA ALA A 89 -14.66 30.95 1.07
C ALA A 89 -14.55 30.57 -0.41
N VAL A 90 -15.57 30.90 -1.22
CA VAL A 90 -15.60 30.60 -2.66
C VAL A 90 -14.56 31.40 -3.42
N THR A 91 -14.41 32.70 -3.12
CA THR A 91 -13.46 33.58 -3.82
C THR A 91 -12.01 33.20 -3.49
N TRP A 92 -11.71 32.89 -2.22
CA TRP A 92 -10.39 32.39 -1.83
C TRP A 92 -10.05 31.05 -2.47
N ARG A 93 -11.03 30.14 -2.61
CA ARG A 93 -10.82 28.89 -3.34
C ARG A 93 -10.48 29.14 -4.80
N LYS A 94 -11.25 29.99 -5.49
CA LYS A 94 -11.00 30.36 -6.90
C LYS A 94 -9.60 30.96 -7.05
N LYS A 95 -9.23 31.93 -6.21
CA LYS A 95 -7.89 32.55 -6.19
C LYS A 95 -6.78 31.52 -5.94
N PHE A 96 -6.97 30.59 -5.01
CA PHE A 96 -5.99 29.54 -4.75
C PHE A 96 -5.80 28.63 -5.97
N LEU A 97 -6.89 28.21 -6.61
CA LEU A 97 -6.83 27.39 -7.82
C LEU A 97 -6.14 28.12 -8.98
N THR A 98 -6.42 29.40 -9.20
CA THR A 98 -5.75 30.17 -10.26
C THR A 98 -4.24 30.29 -10.00
N ILE A 99 -3.82 30.52 -8.74
CA ILE A 99 -2.39 30.51 -8.37
C ILE A 99 -1.76 29.13 -8.62
N GLN A 100 -2.43 28.04 -8.28
CA GLN A 100 -1.94 26.69 -8.52
C GLN A 100 -1.78 26.40 -10.02
N VAL A 101 -2.77 26.77 -10.85
CA VAL A 101 -2.70 26.63 -12.30
C VAL A 101 -1.54 27.45 -12.88
N LYS A 102 -1.38 28.71 -12.46
CA LYS A 102 -0.24 29.55 -12.88
C LYS A 102 1.11 28.94 -12.48
N ARG A 103 1.24 28.43 -11.26
CA ARG A 103 2.46 27.73 -10.79
C ARG A 103 2.72 26.44 -11.57
N SER A 104 1.67 25.70 -11.93
CA SER A 104 1.78 24.51 -12.76
C SER A 104 2.24 24.84 -14.18
N LYS A 105 1.72 25.93 -14.78
CA LYS A 105 2.15 26.44 -16.09
C LYS A 105 3.61 26.91 -16.05
N LYS A 106 4.05 27.63 -15.02
CA LYS A 106 5.47 27.99 -14.83
C LYS A 106 6.39 26.79 -14.62
N LYS A 107 5.86 25.70 -14.05
CA LYS A 107 6.55 24.41 -13.95
C LYS A 107 6.47 23.58 -15.23
N GLN A 108 5.91 24.11 -16.33
CA GLN A 108 6.14 23.48 -17.61
C GLN A 108 7.64 23.45 -17.85
N TRP A 109 8.16 22.23 -17.92
CA TRP A 109 9.56 21.98 -18.19
C TRP A 109 9.88 22.55 -19.55
N THR A 110 10.67 23.61 -19.60
CA THR A 110 11.18 24.19 -20.85
C THR A 110 11.99 23.16 -21.64
N LEU A 111 12.64 22.22 -20.93
CA LEU A 111 13.40 21.11 -21.51
C LEU A 111 12.76 19.75 -21.18
N ARG A 112 12.54 18.93 -22.21
CA ARG A 112 12.12 17.51 -22.09
C ARG A 112 13.00 16.72 -21.10
N LYS A 113 14.32 16.95 -21.09
CA LYS A 113 15.28 16.29 -20.18
C LYS A 113 14.97 16.53 -18.70
N ALA A 114 14.57 17.74 -18.32
CA ALA A 114 14.26 18.09 -16.94
C ALA A 114 12.96 17.42 -16.45
N ARG A 115 11.96 17.32 -17.33
CA ARG A 115 10.73 16.54 -17.11
C ARG A 115 11.05 15.07 -16.87
N ASP A 116 11.85 14.47 -17.74
CA ASP A 116 12.18 13.04 -17.67
C ASP A 116 12.99 12.71 -16.41
N ARG A 117 13.94 13.57 -16.03
CA ARG A 117 14.68 13.43 -14.77
C ARG A 117 13.75 13.47 -13.56
N PHE A 118 12.82 14.44 -13.51
CA PHE A 118 11.86 14.54 -12.43
C PHE A 118 10.91 13.33 -12.35
N LEU A 119 10.40 12.86 -13.50
CA LEU A 119 9.54 11.68 -13.56
C LEU A 119 10.27 10.42 -13.11
N ARG A 120 11.55 10.25 -13.49
CA ARG A 120 12.41 9.16 -13.00
C ARG A 120 12.58 9.19 -11.49
N LEU A 121 12.98 10.32 -10.92
CA LEU A 121 13.14 10.50 -9.47
C LEU A 121 11.83 10.25 -8.71
N ARG A 122 10.70 10.73 -9.25
CA ARG A 122 9.37 10.49 -8.67
C ARG A 122 9.02 9.00 -8.65
N ARG A 123 9.24 8.27 -9.75
CA ARG A 123 9.03 6.81 -9.81
C ARG A 123 9.92 6.07 -8.81
N MET A 124 11.18 6.48 -8.67
CA MET A 124 12.10 5.89 -7.68
C MET A 124 11.58 6.09 -6.25
N LYS A 125 11.18 7.32 -5.91
CA LYS A 125 10.62 7.64 -4.58
C LYS A 125 9.34 6.85 -4.29
N GLN A 126 8.45 6.70 -5.26
CA GLN A 126 7.25 5.87 -5.12
C GLN A 126 7.57 4.40 -4.85
N ARG A 127 8.61 3.84 -5.51
CA ARG A 127 9.08 2.47 -5.25
C ARG A 127 9.62 2.34 -3.83
N GLU A 128 10.43 3.29 -3.36
CA GLU A 128 10.94 3.29 -1.98
C GLU A 128 9.83 3.40 -0.95
N GLU A 129 8.86 4.30 -1.15
CA GLU A 129 7.71 4.44 -0.26
C GLU A 129 6.86 3.16 -0.23
N ALA A 130 6.67 2.49 -1.37
CA ALA A 130 6.01 1.19 -1.42
C ALA A 130 6.79 0.11 -0.66
N ARG A 131 8.12 0.06 -0.80
CA ARG A 131 8.98 -0.86 -0.03
C ARG A 131 8.91 -0.58 1.46
N ARG A 132 8.99 0.70 1.89
CA ARG A 132 8.85 1.10 3.30
C ARG A 132 7.49 0.68 3.86
N ARG A 133 6.40 0.91 3.12
CA ARG A 133 5.06 0.43 3.52
C ARG A 133 5.00 -1.09 3.63
N ARG A 134 5.57 -1.83 2.68
CA ARG A 134 5.64 -3.30 2.76
C ARG A 134 6.41 -3.76 4.00
N ARG A 135 7.58 -3.18 4.30
CA ARG A 135 8.35 -3.49 5.52
C ARG A 135 7.58 -3.16 6.80
N ALA A 136 6.96 -1.99 6.87
CA ALA A 136 6.17 -1.58 8.03
C ALA A 136 4.91 -2.44 8.24
N GLN A 137 4.41 -3.08 7.18
CA GLN A 137 3.30 -4.04 7.24
C GLN A 137 3.79 -5.49 7.38
N SER A 138 5.10 -5.73 7.55
CA SER A 138 5.74 -7.06 7.50
C SER A 138 5.48 -7.85 6.21
N LYS A 139 4.94 -7.21 5.16
CA LYS A 139 4.62 -7.78 3.83
C LYS A 139 5.85 -7.89 2.91
N GLY A 140 7.01 -8.16 3.49
CA GLY A 140 8.28 -8.42 2.79
C GLY A 140 9.09 -9.55 3.42
N SER A 141 8.60 -10.12 4.54
CA SER A 141 9.08 -11.35 5.15
C SER A 141 8.16 -12.49 4.71
N THR A 142 7.94 -12.63 3.41
CA THR A 142 7.35 -13.87 2.92
C THR A 142 8.52 -14.85 2.91
N SER A 143 8.59 -15.68 3.95
CA SER A 143 9.21 -17.00 3.89
C SER A 143 8.77 -17.68 2.59
N GLY A 144 9.51 -18.68 2.09
CA GLY A 144 9.15 -19.42 0.87
C GLY A 144 7.69 -19.90 0.82
N LEU A 145 7.29 -20.49 -0.33
CA LEU A 145 5.96 -21.07 -0.57
C LEU A 145 5.36 -21.70 0.70
N GLN A 146 4.31 -21.08 1.26
CA GLN A 146 3.67 -21.53 2.50
C GLN A 146 2.54 -22.54 2.25
N ALA A 147 1.99 -22.57 1.03
CA ALA A 147 0.91 -23.47 0.67
C ALA A 147 0.86 -23.69 -0.85
N ILE A 148 0.36 -24.86 -1.25
CA ILE A 148 0.11 -25.23 -2.65
C ILE A 148 -1.32 -25.79 -2.76
N GLN A 149 -1.98 -25.55 -3.89
CA GLN A 149 -3.26 -26.18 -4.21
C GLN A 149 -3.02 -27.39 -5.10
N VAL A 150 -3.53 -28.54 -4.69
CA VAL A 150 -3.44 -29.81 -5.43
C VAL A 150 -4.84 -30.27 -5.79
N GLU A 151 -5.00 -30.78 -7.01
CA GLU A 151 -6.25 -31.35 -7.51
C GLU A 151 -6.45 -32.77 -6.96
N GLU A 152 -7.51 -32.98 -6.19
CA GLU A 152 -7.91 -34.29 -5.66
C GLU A 152 -9.17 -34.76 -6.38
N LYS A 153 -9.11 -35.96 -7.00
CA LYS A 153 -10.27 -36.55 -7.68
C LYS A 153 -11.17 -37.22 -6.64
N LEU A 154 -12.37 -36.69 -6.47
CA LEU A 154 -13.39 -37.28 -5.61
C LEU A 154 -13.94 -38.58 -6.24
N PRO A 155 -14.50 -39.50 -5.45
CA PRO A 155 -15.11 -40.75 -5.94
C PRO A 155 -16.19 -40.52 -7.02
N ASN A 156 -16.79 -39.33 -7.00
CA ASN A 156 -17.87 -38.93 -7.91
C ASN A 156 -17.35 -38.33 -9.23
N GLY A 157 -16.04 -38.45 -9.53
CA GLY A 157 -15.40 -37.93 -10.75
C GLY A 157 -15.20 -36.41 -10.79
N LYS A 158 -15.60 -35.68 -9.74
CA LYS A 158 -15.36 -34.23 -9.62
C LYS A 158 -13.95 -33.98 -9.08
N VAL A 159 -13.28 -32.96 -9.61
CA VAL A 159 -11.98 -32.49 -9.13
C VAL A 159 -12.21 -31.41 -8.08
N ASP A 160 -11.67 -31.60 -6.89
CA ASP A 160 -11.65 -30.58 -5.84
C ASP A 160 -10.24 -30.05 -5.61
N LEU A 161 -10.12 -28.78 -5.23
CA LEU A 161 -8.85 -28.10 -5.01
C LEU A 161 -8.53 -28.08 -3.52
N ARG A 162 -7.63 -28.97 -3.09
CA ARG A 162 -7.20 -29.03 -1.71
C ARG A 162 -5.97 -28.15 -1.49
N THR A 163 -6.06 -27.23 -0.53
CA THR A 163 -4.92 -26.39 -0.13
C THR A 163 -4.08 -27.13 0.91
N LEU A 164 -2.85 -27.47 0.55
CA LEU A 164 -1.85 -28.08 1.43
C LEU A 164 -0.99 -26.97 2.04
N THR A 165 -0.92 -26.92 3.37
CA THR A 165 -0.12 -25.94 4.13
C THR A 165 1.06 -26.56 4.87
N ASP A 166 1.06 -27.90 5.04
CA ASP A 166 2.15 -28.60 5.70
C ASP A 166 3.36 -28.73 4.78
N ARG A 167 4.57 -28.54 5.32
CA ARG A 167 5.82 -28.48 4.54
C ARG A 167 6.07 -29.76 3.75
N ARG A 168 5.89 -30.93 4.38
CA ARG A 168 6.12 -32.23 3.74
C ARG A 168 5.16 -32.45 2.58
N GLN A 169 3.89 -32.08 2.78
CA GLN A 169 2.85 -32.19 1.76
C GLN A 169 3.07 -31.22 0.60
N VAL A 170 3.51 -30.00 0.89
CA VAL A 170 3.89 -28.99 -0.12
C VAL A 170 5.07 -29.47 -0.96
N GLU A 171 6.13 -29.98 -0.33
CA GLU A 171 7.29 -30.56 -1.03
C GLU A 171 6.88 -31.75 -1.91
N GLN A 172 6.03 -32.65 -1.38
CA GLN A 172 5.51 -33.80 -2.12
C GLN A 172 4.62 -33.40 -3.30
N GLY A 173 3.72 -32.45 -3.12
CA GLY A 173 2.89 -31.90 -4.19
C GLY A 173 3.74 -31.26 -5.30
N CYS A 174 4.77 -30.49 -4.93
CA CYS A 174 5.76 -29.98 -5.89
C CYS A 174 6.46 -31.10 -6.68
N MET A 175 6.89 -32.17 -6.00
CA MET A 175 7.56 -33.29 -6.66
C MET A 175 6.61 -34.02 -7.64
N GLN A 176 5.35 -34.23 -7.25
CA GLN A 176 4.34 -34.86 -8.09
C GLN A 176 4.01 -34.02 -9.32
N GLU A 177 3.79 -32.72 -9.14
CA GLU A 177 3.54 -31.76 -10.23
C GLU A 177 4.73 -31.71 -11.20
N ASN A 178 5.95 -31.64 -10.68
CA ASN A 178 7.15 -31.68 -11.52
C ASN A 178 7.24 -33.01 -12.28
N ARG A 179 6.98 -34.14 -11.62
CA ARG A 179 7.00 -35.46 -12.27
C ARG A 179 5.93 -35.56 -13.36
N ALA A 180 4.72 -35.07 -13.12
CA ALA A 180 3.66 -35.02 -14.12
C ALA A 180 4.06 -34.15 -15.32
N ARG A 181 4.63 -32.97 -15.08
CA ARG A 181 5.09 -32.04 -16.12
C ARG A 181 6.18 -32.63 -17.01
N TYR A 182 7.15 -33.34 -16.43
CA TYR A 182 8.27 -33.91 -17.19
C TYR A 182 8.02 -35.33 -17.72
N ASN A 183 6.94 -36.01 -17.28
CA ASN A 183 6.53 -37.33 -17.79
C ASN A 183 5.32 -37.28 -18.74
N GLN A 184 4.99 -36.11 -19.30
CA GLN A 184 3.87 -35.95 -20.24
C GLN A 184 3.97 -36.86 -21.48
N THR A 185 5.18 -37.28 -21.85
CA THR A 185 5.40 -38.19 -22.99
C THR A 185 5.04 -39.64 -22.69
N GLN A 186 4.83 -40.01 -21.42
CA GLN A 186 4.59 -41.39 -20.97
C GLN A 186 3.15 -41.65 -20.53
N SER A 187 2.39 -40.62 -20.15
CA SER A 187 1.05 -40.78 -19.59
C SER A 187 0.25 -39.46 -19.70
N PRO A 188 -1.06 -39.50 -20.00
CA PRO A 188 -1.90 -40.67 -20.28
C PRO A 188 -1.87 -41.12 -21.75
N TYR A 189 -1.23 -40.37 -22.64
CA TYR A 189 -1.10 -40.71 -24.07
C TYR A 189 0.38 -40.77 -24.45
N THR A 190 0.86 -41.97 -24.82
CA THR A 190 2.22 -42.17 -25.30
C THR A 190 2.44 -41.37 -26.57
N THR A 191 3.49 -40.56 -26.61
CA THR A 191 3.84 -39.83 -27.84
C THR A 191 4.47 -40.84 -28.82
N PRO A 192 3.90 -41.08 -30.02
CA PRO A 192 4.32 -42.18 -30.91
C PRO A 192 5.83 -42.27 -31.24
N PRO A 193 6.61 -41.17 -31.34
CA PRO A 193 8.06 -41.24 -31.56
C PRO A 193 8.87 -41.73 -30.34
N MET A 194 8.24 -41.86 -29.17
CA MET A 194 8.85 -42.26 -27.89
C MET A 194 8.46 -43.69 -27.49
N ASP A 195 8.23 -44.55 -28.48
CA ASP A 195 8.07 -45.99 -28.29
C ASP A 195 9.43 -46.71 -28.20
N GLU A 196 9.40 -47.96 -27.75
CA GLU A 196 10.56 -48.84 -27.75
C GLU A 196 10.94 -49.21 -29.20
N PRO A 197 12.23 -49.18 -29.64
CA PRO A 197 13.50 -49.10 -28.87
C PRO A 197 14.09 -47.70 -28.65
N LEU A 198 13.51 -46.65 -29.26
CA LEU A 198 14.01 -45.27 -29.18
C LEU A 198 14.00 -44.73 -27.74
N ARG A 199 13.03 -45.17 -26.93
CA ARG A 199 12.90 -44.81 -25.52
C ARG A 199 14.09 -45.28 -24.66
N THR A 200 14.57 -46.50 -24.86
CA THR A 200 15.74 -47.02 -24.13
C THR A 200 17.04 -46.40 -24.64
N GLN A 201 17.18 -46.17 -25.95
CA GLN A 201 18.40 -45.59 -26.51
C GLN A 201 18.61 -44.11 -26.17
N ARG A 202 17.54 -43.29 -26.13
CA ARG A 202 17.63 -41.87 -25.76
C ARG A 202 17.52 -41.63 -24.26
N GLY A 203 17.03 -42.62 -23.51
CA GLY A 203 16.86 -42.58 -22.07
C GLY A 203 15.81 -41.56 -21.63
N THR A 204 14.84 -41.99 -20.83
CA THR A 204 14.20 -41.01 -19.92
C THR A 204 15.21 -40.69 -18.84
N LEU A 205 15.43 -39.40 -18.54
CA LEU A 205 16.35 -38.89 -17.52
C LEU A 205 15.98 -39.33 -16.08
N THR A 206 15.81 -40.62 -15.85
CA THR A 206 15.38 -41.23 -14.59
C THR A 206 16.46 -42.03 -13.86
N PRO A 207 17.56 -42.53 -14.47
CA PRO A 207 18.64 -43.12 -13.67
C PRO A 207 19.42 -42.05 -12.91
N PHE A 208 19.66 -40.88 -13.53
CA PHE A 208 20.45 -39.80 -12.94
C PHE A 208 19.75 -39.14 -11.74
N TRP A 209 18.41 -39.02 -11.79
CA TRP A 209 17.63 -38.46 -10.68
C TRP A 209 17.41 -39.45 -9.52
N ARG A 210 17.44 -40.77 -9.75
CA ARG A 210 17.43 -41.76 -8.65
C ARG A 210 18.73 -41.70 -7.83
N ALA A 211 19.88 -41.61 -8.50
CA ALA A 211 21.18 -41.48 -7.83
C ALA A 211 21.36 -40.10 -7.16
N ALA A 212 20.90 -39.01 -7.78
CA ALA A 212 20.95 -37.68 -7.18
C ALA A 212 20.03 -37.53 -5.95
N PHE A 213 18.90 -38.24 -5.89
CA PHE A 213 18.03 -38.27 -4.71
C PHE A 213 18.63 -39.08 -3.54
N GLN A 214 19.40 -40.14 -3.83
CA GLN A 214 20.03 -40.96 -2.79
C GLN A 214 21.33 -40.31 -2.25
N CYS A 215 22.13 -39.67 -3.11
CA CYS A 215 23.35 -38.98 -2.69
C CYS A 215 23.12 -37.66 -1.94
N ARG A 216 21.96 -36.99 -2.08
CA ARG A 216 21.65 -35.77 -1.32
C ARG A 216 20.95 -36.03 0.03
N MET A 217 20.45 -37.24 0.27
CA MET A 217 19.93 -37.68 1.58
C MET A 217 21.01 -38.38 2.43
N GLY A 218 22.03 -39.00 1.81
CA GLY A 218 23.17 -39.58 2.54
C GLY A 218 24.15 -38.56 3.14
N LEU A 219 24.17 -37.32 2.63
CA LEU A 219 25.08 -36.26 3.08
C LEU A 219 24.48 -35.31 4.13
N ILE A 220 23.20 -35.46 4.49
CA ILE A 220 22.54 -34.67 5.55
C ILE A 220 22.36 -35.50 6.84
N LEU A 221 22.44 -36.84 6.77
CA LEU A 221 22.28 -37.71 7.94
C LEU A 221 23.59 -38.11 8.64
N THR A 222 24.76 -37.70 8.16
CA THR A 222 26.06 -37.94 8.82
C THR A 222 26.69 -36.69 9.47
N LEU A 223 26.01 -35.54 9.45
CA LEU A 223 26.43 -34.31 10.13
C LEU A 223 25.48 -33.90 11.26
N SER A 224 24.84 -34.88 11.90
CA SER A 224 24.01 -34.65 13.10
C SER A 224 24.24 -35.66 14.23
N HIS A 225 25.37 -36.38 14.20
CA HIS A 225 25.91 -37.14 15.34
C HIS A 225 27.44 -37.00 15.34
N SER A 226 27.90 -35.85 15.82
CA SER A 226 29.20 -35.58 16.48
C SER A 226 29.11 -34.21 17.12
#